data_AF-W0GLA6-F1
#
_entry.id   AF-W0GLA6-F1
#
_cell.length_a   1.000
_cell.length_b   1.000
_cell.length_c   1.000
_cell.angle_alpha   90.00
_cell.angle_beta   90.00
_cell.angle_gamma   90.00
#
_symmetry.space_group_name_H-M   'P 1'
#
loop_
_entity.id
_entity.type
_entity.pdbx_description
1 polymer ?
#
loop_
_entity_poly.entity_id
_entity_poly.type
_entity_poly.pdbx_seq_one_letter_code
_entity_poly.pdbx_strand_id
1 'polypeptide(L)'
;MNEMIKLVWKMLSNWCFIHDNNDRGVNIFAQITADKLVIGLPATPSAAGSGYATKADIKKAYNLLVNNHVNARELMTWAVNYDAKNNWNFANAFKETWGKQ
;
A
#
# COMPACT_ATOMS: atom_id res chain seq x y z
N MET A 1 -9.25 -11.79 -5.51
CA MET A 1 -8.66 -10.44 -5.68
C MET A 1 -7.68 -10.21 -4.52
N ASN A 2 -6.42 -9.81 -4.81
CA ASN A 2 -5.38 -9.59 -3.79
C ASN A 2 -5.79 -8.51 -2.78
N GLU A 3 -5.40 -8.64 -1.50
CA GLU A 3 -5.70 -7.69 -0.42
C GLU A 3 -5.23 -6.26 -0.71
N MET A 4 -4.08 -6.09 -1.36
CA MET A 4 -3.60 -4.77 -1.80
C MET A 4 -4.57 -4.12 -2.80
N ILE A 5 -5.08 -4.90 -3.75
CA ILE A 5 -6.03 -4.40 -4.74
C ILE A 5 -7.34 -4.01 -4.06
N LYS A 6 -7.80 -4.80 -3.07
CA LYS A 6 -8.97 -4.44 -2.25
C LYS A 6 -8.77 -3.14 -1.48
N LEU A 7 -7.59 -2.94 -0.88
CA LEU A 7 -7.24 -1.71 -0.19
C LEU A 7 -7.32 -0.50 -1.13
N VAL A 8 -6.70 -0.59 -2.31
CA VAL A 8 -6.75 0.50 -3.31
C VAL A 8 -8.18 0.79 -3.74
N TRP A 9 -9.01 -0.23 -3.99
CA TRP A 9 -10.43 -0.01 -4.29
C TRP A 9 -11.16 0.73 -3.17
N LYS A 10 -10.91 0.37 -1.92
CA LYS A 10 -11.52 1.04 -0.77
C LYS A 10 -11.05 2.48 -0.63
N MET A 11 -9.80 2.78 -0.95
CA MET A 11 -9.28 4.15 -0.98
C MET A 11 -9.95 4.99 -2.06
N LEU A 12 -10.13 4.44 -3.25
CA LEU A 12 -10.81 5.10 -4.36
C LEU A 12 -12.31 5.31 -4.09
N SER A 13 -12.97 4.38 -3.38
CA SER A 13 -14.39 4.51 -3.05
C SER A 13 -14.67 5.45 -1.89
N ASN A 14 -13.74 5.60 -0.94
CA ASN A 14 -13.96 6.29 0.34
C ASN A 14 -13.07 7.54 0.55
N TRP A 15 -12.53 8.16 -0.50
CA TRP A 15 -11.84 9.47 -0.45
C TRP A 15 -10.76 9.65 0.64
N CYS A 16 -10.03 8.58 0.99
CA CYS A 16 -8.90 8.59 1.95
C CYS A 16 -9.23 8.98 3.41
N PHE A 17 -10.41 8.61 3.95
CA PHE A 17 -10.67 8.73 5.38
C PHE A 17 -9.94 7.64 6.19
N ILE A 18 -9.15 8.05 7.19
CA ILE A 18 -8.61 7.15 8.23
C ILE A 18 -9.67 6.99 9.33
N HIS A 19 -9.98 5.75 9.69
CA HIS A 19 -10.83 5.42 10.83
C HIS A 19 -9.95 5.35 12.08
N ASP A 20 -10.13 6.29 13.00
CA ASP A 20 -9.55 6.24 14.34
C ASP A 20 -10.66 6.13 15.38
N ASN A 21 -10.46 5.26 16.38
CA ASN A 21 -11.35 5.11 17.52
C ASN A 21 -10.72 5.85 18.69
N ASN A 22 -11.23 7.02 19.03
CA ASN A 22 -10.94 7.64 20.33
C ASN A 22 -11.48 6.73 21.45
N ASP A 23 -10.82 6.69 22.61
CA ASP A 23 -11.23 6.02 23.86
C ASP A 23 -12.71 6.25 24.27
N ARG A 24 -13.37 7.26 23.68
CA ARG A 24 -14.79 7.60 23.88
C ARG A 24 -15.77 6.98 22.86
N GLY A 25 -15.32 6.13 21.95
CA GLY A 25 -16.19 5.42 20.99
C GLY A 25 -16.80 6.29 19.88
N VAL A 26 -16.23 7.48 19.64
CA VAL A 26 -16.62 8.36 18.54
C VAL A 26 -15.74 8.08 17.33
N ASN A 27 -16.36 7.76 16.18
CA ASN A 27 -15.64 7.60 14.91
C ASN A 27 -15.23 8.98 14.39
N ILE A 28 -13.95 9.30 14.51
CA ILE A 28 -13.34 10.47 13.88
C ILE A 28 -12.71 10.03 12.57
N PHE A 29 -13.14 10.67 11.47
CA PHE A 29 -12.57 10.45 10.15
C PHE A 29 -11.65 11.61 9.81
N ALA A 30 -10.34 11.35 9.81
CA ALA A 30 -9.35 12.32 9.33
C ALA A 30 -9.11 12.05 7.85
N GLN A 31 -9.37 13.07 7.00
CA GLN A 31 -8.96 13.02 5.60
C GLN A 31 -7.51 13.46 5.51
N ILE A 32 -6.65 12.60 4.94
CA ILE A 32 -5.30 12.98 4.56
C ILE A 32 -5.21 13.13 3.05
N THR A 33 -4.40 14.07 2.59
CA THR A 33 -4.06 14.18 1.18
C THR A 33 -3.27 12.94 0.75
N ALA A 34 -3.51 12.45 -0.47
CA ALA A 34 -2.93 11.19 -0.94
C ALA A 34 -1.40 11.18 -0.92
N ASP A 35 -0.77 12.33 -1.13
CA ASP A 35 0.69 12.54 -1.08
C ASP A 35 1.30 12.35 0.32
N LYS A 36 0.47 12.23 1.36
CA LYS A 36 0.91 11.88 2.73
C LYS A 36 0.73 10.40 3.05
N LEU A 37 0.09 9.64 2.16
CA LEU A 37 -0.18 8.22 2.38
C LEU A 37 0.99 7.36 1.89
N VAL A 38 1.46 6.46 2.76
CA VAL A 38 2.40 5.38 2.42
C VAL A 38 1.71 4.04 2.64
N ILE A 39 1.84 3.11 1.68
CA ILE A 39 1.21 1.79 1.76
C ILE A 39 2.22 0.75 2.25
N GLY A 40 1.96 0.17 3.42
CA GLY A 40 2.80 -0.86 4.03
C GLY A 40 2.42 -2.28 3.59
N LEU A 41 3.39 -3.07 3.12
CA LEU A 41 3.19 -4.46 2.68
C LEU A 41 4.30 -5.40 3.18
N PRO A 42 4.00 -6.69 3.47
CA PRO A 42 5.03 -7.68 3.75
C PRO A 42 5.95 -7.89 2.53
N ALA A 43 7.27 -7.96 2.74
CA ALA A 43 8.25 -8.18 1.67
C ALA A 43 8.16 -9.60 1.07
N THR A 44 7.70 -10.56 1.87
CA THR A 44 7.56 -11.97 1.50
C THR A 44 6.31 -12.57 2.16
N PRO A 45 5.82 -13.73 1.68
CA PRO A 45 4.74 -14.45 2.35
C PRO A 45 5.05 -14.86 3.79
N SER A 46 6.32 -15.05 4.14
CA SER A 46 6.75 -15.43 5.49
C SER A 46 6.98 -14.23 6.43
N ALA A 47 6.92 -13.01 5.92
CA ALA A 47 7.11 -11.80 6.72
C ALA A 47 5.86 -11.42 7.53
N ALA A 48 4.69 -11.96 7.18
CA ALA A 48 3.43 -11.76 7.90
C ALA A 48 2.47 -12.94 7.67
N GLY A 49 1.51 -13.15 8.56
CA GLY A 49 0.49 -14.21 8.39
C GLY A 49 -0.47 -13.99 7.21
N SER A 50 -0.57 -12.77 6.69
CA SER A 50 -1.36 -12.41 5.51
C SER A 50 -0.93 -11.05 4.94
N GLY A 51 -1.52 -10.62 3.82
CA GLY A 51 -1.33 -9.28 3.25
C GLY A 51 -0.17 -9.12 2.27
N TYR A 52 0.58 -10.19 1.97
CA TYR A 52 1.62 -10.18 0.94
C TYR A 52 1.04 -9.88 -0.45
N ALA A 53 1.72 -9.03 -1.21
CA ALA A 53 1.38 -8.68 -2.59
C ALA A 53 2.51 -9.05 -3.54
N THR A 54 2.17 -9.67 -4.66
CA THR A 54 3.18 -9.98 -5.70
C THR A 54 3.60 -8.71 -6.44
N LYS A 55 4.73 -8.75 -7.16
CA LYS A 55 5.15 -7.66 -8.05
C LYS A 55 4.06 -7.27 -9.06
N ALA A 56 3.30 -8.24 -9.57
CA ALA A 56 2.19 -7.98 -10.49
C ALA A 56 1.02 -7.27 -9.79
N ASP A 57 0.68 -7.66 -8.57
CA ASP A 57 -0.34 -6.98 -7.76
C ASP A 57 0.06 -5.53 -7.46
N ILE A 58 1.33 -5.30 -7.10
CA ILE A 58 1.88 -3.97 -6.84
C ILE A 58 1.76 -3.06 -8.06
N LYS A 59 2.15 -3.55 -9.24
CA LYS A 59 2.00 -2.81 -10.50
C LYS A 59 0.55 -2.50 -10.82
N LYS A 60 -0.34 -3.48 -10.63
CA LYS A 60 -1.77 -3.30 -10.90
C LYS A 60 -2.39 -2.24 -9.99
N ALA A 61 -2.05 -2.27 -8.71
CA ALA A 61 -2.48 -1.27 -7.74
C ALA A 61 -1.94 0.13 -8.05
N TYR A 62 -0.66 0.24 -8.44
CA TYR A 62 -0.06 1.50 -8.90
C TYR A 62 -0.82 2.08 -10.10
N ASN A 63 -1.06 1.26 -11.13
CA ASN A 63 -1.78 1.71 -12.33
C ASN A 63 -3.21 2.15 -12.00
N LEU A 64 -3.90 1.47 -11.08
CA LEU A 64 -5.23 1.90 -10.61
C LEU A 64 -5.19 3.27 -9.94
N LEU A 65 -4.20 3.54 -9.08
CA LEU A 65 -4.06 4.83 -8.42
C LEU A 65 -3.75 5.95 -9.42
N VAL A 66 -2.77 5.73 -10.31
CA VAL A 66 -2.38 6.71 -11.34
C VAL A 66 -3.53 7.03 -12.29
N ASN A 67 -4.25 6.00 -12.77
CA ASN A 67 -5.39 6.18 -13.69
C ASN A 67 -6.56 6.94 -13.04
N ASN A 68 -6.63 7.00 -11.71
CA ASN A 68 -7.64 7.75 -10.97
C ASN A 68 -7.08 9.05 -10.38
N HIS A 69 -5.91 9.51 -10.82
CA HIS A 69 -5.26 10.73 -10.35
C HIS A 69 -4.99 10.77 -8.84
N VAL A 70 -4.83 9.61 -8.21
CA VAL A 70 -4.47 9.49 -6.79
C VAL A 70 -2.98 9.22 -6.68
N ASN A 71 -2.23 10.20 -6.19
CA ASN A 71 -0.79 10.04 -5.97
C ASN A 71 -0.51 9.65 -4.52
N ALA A 72 -0.54 8.35 -4.21
CA ALA A 72 0.01 7.85 -2.94
C ALA A 72 1.52 8.08 -2.92
N ARG A 73 2.07 8.52 -1.77
CA ARG A 73 3.47 8.95 -1.65
C ARG A 73 4.45 7.85 -2.07
N GLU A 74 4.44 6.74 -1.35
CA GLU A 74 5.43 5.67 -1.47
C GLU A 74 4.89 4.33 -0.94
N LEU A 75 5.75 3.31 -0.98
CA LEU A 75 5.51 2.03 -0.33
C LEU A 75 6.47 1.85 0.86
N MET A 76 6.00 1.15 1.89
CA MET A 76 6.81 0.68 3.01
C MET A 76 6.76 -0.85 3.05
N THR A 77 7.84 -1.48 3.51
CA THR A 77 7.83 -2.93 3.71
C THR A 77 8.36 -3.38 5.05
N TRP A 78 7.70 -4.41 5.58
CA TRP A 78 8.27 -5.28 6.61
C TRP A 78 8.83 -6.53 5.95
N ALA A 79 10.14 -6.71 5.85
CA ALA A 79 11.21 -5.76 6.15
C ALA A 79 12.35 -5.93 5.14
N VAL A 80 13.33 -5.02 5.14
CA VAL A 80 14.51 -5.07 4.28
C VAL A 80 15.19 -6.45 4.30
N ASN A 81 15.31 -7.06 5.49
CA ASN A 81 15.95 -8.38 5.63
C ASN A 81 15.16 -9.51 4.96
N TYR A 82 13.83 -9.40 4.94
CA TYR A 82 12.97 -10.36 4.24
C TYR A 82 13.05 -10.15 2.72
N ASP A 83 13.10 -8.90 2.27
CA ASP A 83 13.24 -8.60 0.83
C ASP A 83 14.59 -9.05 0.28
N ALA A 84 15.67 -8.85 1.04
CA ALA A 84 17.01 -9.32 0.70
C ALA A 84 17.06 -10.84 0.48
N LYS A 85 16.39 -11.60 1.36
CA LYS A 85 16.24 -13.07 1.24
C LYS A 85 15.35 -13.48 0.07
N ASN A 86 14.57 -12.57 -0.47
CA ASN A 86 13.66 -12.76 -1.60
C ASN A 86 14.15 -12.02 -2.86
N ASN A 87 15.47 -11.91 -3.03
CA ASN A 87 16.11 -11.31 -4.21
C ASN A 87 15.65 -9.88 -4.52
N TRP A 88 15.33 -9.10 -3.48
CA TRP A 88 14.92 -7.70 -3.60
C TRP A 88 13.66 -7.50 -4.46
N ASN A 89 12.78 -8.50 -4.50
CA ASN A 89 11.58 -8.49 -5.33
C ASN A 89 10.66 -7.29 -5.03
N PHE A 90 10.51 -6.91 -3.76
CA PHE A 90 9.72 -5.75 -3.36
C PHE A 90 10.38 -4.45 -3.82
N ALA A 91 11.67 -4.26 -3.52
CA ALA A 91 12.42 -3.08 -3.96
C ALA A 91 12.42 -2.93 -5.50
N ASN A 92 12.52 -4.03 -6.23
CA ASN A 92 12.43 -4.04 -7.69
C ASN A 92 11.02 -3.68 -8.19
N ALA A 93 9.97 -4.13 -7.49
CA ALA A 93 8.59 -3.71 -7.79
C ALA A 93 8.41 -2.19 -7.56
N PHE A 94 8.95 -1.66 -6.45
CA PHE A 94 8.94 -0.24 -6.14
C PHE A 94 9.62 0.60 -7.22
N LYS A 95 10.83 0.25 -7.65
CA LYS A 95 11.57 0.95 -8.72
C LYS A 95 10.78 1.04 -10.03
N GLU A 96 10.00 0.02 -10.34
CA GLU A 96 9.21 -0.02 -11.58
C GLU A 96 7.88 0.76 -11.51
N THR A 97 7.51 1.24 -10.32
CA THR A 97 6.23 1.90 -10.03
C THR A 97 6.47 3.29 -9.42
N TRP A 98 6.49 3.40 -8.09
CA TRP A 98 6.70 4.66 -7.37
C TRP A 98 8.09 5.27 -7.60
N GLY A 99 9.12 4.45 -7.85
CA GLY A 99 10.48 4.94 -8.12
C GLY A 99 10.67 5.62 -9.48
N LYS A 100 9.61 5.81 -10.27
CA LYS A 100 9.65 6.51 -11.57
C LYS A 100 9.25 7.99 -11.51
N GLN A 101 8.81 8.47 -10.36
CA GLN A 101 8.34 9.85 -10.18
C GLN A 101 9.47 10.87 -10.31
#